data_AF-A0A662SI58-F1
#
_entry.id   AF-A0A662SI58-F1
#
_cell.length_a   1.000
_cell.length_b   1.000
_cell.length_c   1.000
_cell.angle_alpha   90.00
_cell.angle_beta   90.00
_cell.angle_gamma   90.00
#
_symmetry.space_group_name_H-M   'P 1'
#
loop_
_entity.id
_entity.type
_entity.pdbx_description
1 polymer ?
#
loop_
_entity_poly.entity_id
_entity_poly.type
_entity_poly.pdbx_seq_one_letter_code
_entity_poly.pdbx_strand_id
1 'polypeptide(L)' 'MPKYVIEQVREECIGCGVCAGLCPDNWEMAEDGKSNPL' A
#
# COMPACT_ATOMS: atom_id res chain seq x y z
N MET A 1 -8.42 -7.88 -16.84
CA MET A 1 -9.14 -7.12 -15.80
C MET A 1 -9.04 -7.91 -14.50
N PRO A 2 -8.50 -7.34 -13.41
CA PRO A 2 -8.41 -8.03 -12.14
C PRO A 2 -9.82 -8.25 -11.55
N LYS A 3 -10.00 -9.37 -10.84
CA LYS A 3 -11.28 -9.75 -10.21
C LYS A 3 -11.62 -8.85 -9.02
N TYR A 4 -10.61 -8.28 -8.36
CA TYR A 4 -10.72 -7.42 -7.19
C TYR A 4 -9.74 -6.25 -7.31
N VAL A 5 -10.10 -5.12 -6.70
CA VAL A 5 -9.28 -3.92 -6.61
C VAL A 5 -9.11 -3.55 -5.14
N ILE A 6 -7.91 -3.15 -4.77
CA ILE A 6 -7.61 -2.62 -3.45
C ILE A 6 -7.74 -1.10 -3.55
N GLU A 7 -8.65 -0.52 -2.77
CA GLU A 7 -8.78 0.94 -2.63
C GLU A 7 -8.15 1.38 -1.31
N GLN A 8 -7.17 2.28 -1.39
CA GLN A 8 -6.46 2.82 -0.24
C GLN A 8 -6.84 4.29 -0.05
N VAL A 9 -7.32 4.64 1.15
CA VAL A 9 -7.45 6.03 1.60
C VAL A 9 -6.07 6.54 2.02
N ARG A 10 -5.29 7.00 1.04
CA ARG A 10 -3.85 7.26 1.21
C ARG A 10 -3.56 8.47 2.10
N GLU A 11 -4.47 9.43 2.16
CA GLU A 11 -4.41 10.57 3.07
C GLU A 11 -4.33 10.12 4.54
N GLU A 12 -5.02 9.04 4.91
CA GLU A 12 -5.05 8.46 6.27
C GLU A 12 -3.87 7.52 6.54
N CYS A 13 -3.04 7.20 5.54
CA CYS A 13 -1.87 6.36 5.74
C CYS A 13 -0.88 7.02 6.71
N ILE A 14 -0.58 6.33 7.81
CA ILE A 14 0.35 6.78 8.86
C ILE A 14 1.80 6.29 8.66
N GLY A 15 2.09 5.58 7.57
CA GLY A 15 3.45 5.11 7.26
C GLY A 15 3.97 3.98 8.15
N CYS A 16 3.09 3.14 8.72
CA CYS A 16 3.50 2.08 9.64
C CYS A 16 4.21 0.88 8.98
N GLY A 17 4.19 0.77 7.65
CA GLY A 17 4.87 -0.29 6.89
C GLY A 17 4.20 -1.67 6.89
N VAL A 18 3.07 -1.84 7.58
CA VAL A 18 2.40 -3.15 7.70
C VAL A 18 1.94 -3.70 6.35
N CYS A 19 1.41 -2.87 5.45
CA CYS A 19 0.93 -3.32 4.13
C CYS A 19 2.07 -3.92 3.29
N ALA A 20 3.19 -3.20 3.16
CA ALA A 20 4.38 -3.65 2.44
C ALA A 20 5.06 -4.85 3.12
N GLY A 21 4.99 -4.96 4.45
CA GLY A 21 5.53 -6.10 5.19
C GLY A 21 4.68 -7.37 5.09
N LEU A 22 3.36 -7.25 5.03
CA LEU A 22 2.43 -8.38 4.93
C LEU A 22 2.30 -8.92 3.50
N CYS A 23 2.30 -8.02 2.50
CA CYS A 23 2.04 -8.40 1.12
C CYS A 23 2.94 -7.59 0.16
N PRO A 24 4.25 -7.91 0.11
CA PRO A 24 5.21 -7.21 -0.74
C PRO A 24 4.93 -7.36 -2.24
N ASP A 25 4.14 -8.36 -2.65
CA ASP A 25 3.74 -8.57 -4.05
C ASP A 25 2.65 -7.60 -4.54
N ASN A 26 2.02 -6.85 -3.62
CA ASN A 26 0.95 -5.91 -3.93
C ASN A 26 1.17 -4.53 -3.33
N TRP A 27 2.20 -4.34 -2.51
CA TRP A 27 2.44 -3.11 -1.78
C TRP A 27 3.92 -2.80 -1.67
N GLU A 28 4.23 -1.51 -1.75
CA GLU A 28 5.57 -0.96 -1.52
C GLU A 28 5.52 0.27 -0.61
N MET A 29 6.68 0.67 -0.10
CA MET A 29 6.86 1.93 0.60
C MET A 29 7.38 2.97 -0.39
N ALA A 30 6.62 4.06 -0.55
CA ALA A 30 7.02 5.18 -1.39
C ALA A 30 8.00 6.12 -0.69
N GLU A 31 8.65 6.99 -1.47
CA GLU A 31 9.64 7.95 -0.97
C GLU A 31 9.07 8.97 0.03
N ASP A 32 7.75 9.20 0.00
CA ASP A 32 7.06 10.10 0.94
C ASP A 32 6.75 9.43 2.29
N GLY A 33 7.24 8.21 2.52
CA GLY A 33 7.07 7.47 3.77
C GLY A 33 5.69 6.82 3.93
N LYS A 34 4.84 6.83 2.89
CA LYS A 34 3.54 6.15 2.88
C LYS A 34 3.59 4.90 2.01
N SER A 35 2.73 3.93 2.32
CA SER A 35 2.60 2.73 1.50
C SER A 35 1.76 3.02 0.25
N ASN A 36 2.09 2.36 -0.88
CA ASN A 36 1.33 2.39 -2.13
C ASN A 36 1.05 0.96 -2.62
N PRO A 37 -0.13 0.69 -3.22
CA PRO A 37 -0.32 -0.52 -3.99
C PRO A 37 0.53 -0.49 -5.28
N LEU A 38 1.02 -1.66 -5.70
CA LEU A 38 1.74 -1.87 -6.96
C LEU A 38 0.83 -1.82 -8.20
#